data_AF-A0A924D3U8-F1
#
_entry.id   AF-A0A924D3U8-F1
#
_cell.length_a   1.000
_cell.length_b   1.000
_cell.length_c   1.000
_cell.angle_alpha   90.00
_cell.angle_beta   90.00
_cell.angle_gamma   90.00
#
_symmetry.space_group_name_H-M   'P 1'
#
loop_
_entity.id
_entity.type
_entity.pdbx_description
1 polymer ?
#
loop_
_entity_poly.entity_id
_entity_poly.type
_entity_poly.pdbx_seq_one_letter_code
_entity_poly.pdbx_strand_id
1 'polypeptide(L)'
;MAAGMGTRDRSWGIRPVGAPEPQPPPQGNFAQFFWLWAPCNFPGHAVFAHTNDDAQGLPWNRRAVVAPVCGAMVDIDDVQLSLTYAPGSRRLTEARIALGPRGELRLRPRGPHFYMHGLGYTHPAWGHGMDHGPIAIAHDSIDLAAIDDRAPGNLHIQALSDAWLLWDGAEHRGAGVLEQLLIGPHRPSGFTGLLDGAA
;
A
#
# COMPACT_ATOMS: atom_id res chain seq x y z
N MET A 1 9.60 -27.83 -14.78
CA MET A 1 9.97 -26.76 -13.83
C MET A 1 8.73 -25.93 -13.57
N ALA A 2 8.35 -25.68 -12.32
CA ALA A 2 7.28 -24.73 -12.03
C ALA A 2 7.83 -23.33 -12.32
N ALA A 3 7.27 -22.64 -13.31
CA ALA A 3 7.62 -21.25 -13.57
C ALA A 3 6.97 -20.39 -12.48
N GLY A 4 7.78 -19.75 -11.63
CA GLY A 4 7.31 -18.79 -10.65
C GLY A 4 7.08 -17.43 -11.30
N MET A 5 5.96 -16.77 -10.98
CA MET A 5 5.77 -15.35 -11.26
C MET A 5 6.26 -14.54 -10.05
N GLY A 6 6.80 -13.35 -10.28
CA GLY A 6 7.30 -12.49 -9.22
C GLY A 6 7.26 -11.03 -9.63
N THR A 7 7.17 -10.16 -8.64
CA THR A 7 7.20 -8.72 -8.82
C THR A 7 8.52 -8.18 -8.26
N ARG A 8 9.17 -7.32 -9.04
CA ARG A 8 10.28 -6.49 -8.58
C ARG A 8 9.93 -5.04 -8.87
N ASP A 9 9.87 -4.24 -7.82
CA ASP A 9 9.68 -2.80 -7.93
C ASP A 9 10.96 -2.04 -7.55
N ARG A 10 11.12 -0.84 -8.10
CA ARG A 10 12.19 0.08 -7.74
C ARG A 10 11.62 1.48 -7.63
N SER A 11 11.58 1.98 -6.41
CA SER A 11 11.24 3.37 -6.12
C SER A 11 12.47 4.18 -5.71
N TRP A 12 12.43 5.48 -5.99
CA TRP A 12 13.40 6.47 -5.52
C TRP A 12 12.65 7.75 -5.15
N GLY A 13 13.28 8.58 -4.33
CA GLY A 13 12.72 9.85 -3.88
C GLY A 13 13.59 10.46 -2.79
N ILE A 14 13.33 11.72 -2.46
CA ILE A 14 13.94 12.36 -1.29
C ILE A 14 13.27 11.75 -0.07
N ARG A 15 14.05 11.11 0.80
CA ARG A 15 13.56 10.47 2.02
C ARG A 15 14.21 11.12 3.23
N PRO A 16 13.48 11.31 4.34
CA PRO A 16 14.09 11.64 5.62
C PRO A 16 14.86 10.39 6.09
N VAL A 17 16.16 10.35 5.82
CA VAL A 17 17.06 9.28 6.23
C VAL A 17 18.05 9.84 7.23
N GLY A 18 18.29 9.10 8.31
CA GLY A 18 19.14 9.53 9.42
C GLY A 18 18.43 10.47 10.38
N ALA A 19 19.22 11.12 11.23
CA ALA A 19 18.69 11.99 12.29
C ALA A 19 17.93 13.20 11.68
N PRO A 20 16.69 13.45 12.10
CA PRO A 20 15.94 14.61 11.62
C PRO A 20 16.57 15.91 12.13
N GLU A 21 16.36 17.00 11.37
CA GLU A 21 16.61 18.35 11.86
C GLU A 21 15.77 18.58 13.14
N PRO A 22 16.37 18.93 14.28
CA PRO A 22 15.65 19.13 15.54
C PRO A 22 14.62 20.27 15.47
N GLN A 23 14.77 21.21 14.54
CA GLN A 23 13.79 22.24 14.28
C GLN A 23 12.66 21.70 13.39
N PRO A 24 11.40 21.62 13.88
CA PRO A 24 10.29 21.21 13.04
C PRO A 24 10.02 22.25 11.94
N PRO A 25 9.57 21.83 10.73
CA PRO A 25 9.17 22.77 9.71
C PRO A 25 7.99 23.64 10.21
N PRO A 26 7.90 24.92 9.77
CA PRO A 26 6.90 25.86 10.29
C PRO A 26 5.45 25.40 10.16
N GLN A 27 5.17 24.50 9.20
CA GLN A 27 3.82 23.97 8.92
C GLN A 27 3.55 22.61 9.60
N GLY A 28 4.47 22.12 10.43
CA GLY A 28 4.41 20.78 11.01
C GLY A 28 4.78 19.68 10.01
N ASN A 29 5.03 18.47 10.52
CA ASN A 29 5.31 17.29 9.71
C ASN A 29 4.06 16.39 9.65
N PHE A 30 3.75 15.88 8.45
CA PHE A 30 2.76 14.82 8.20
C PHE A 30 1.31 15.11 8.65
N ALA A 31 0.63 16.01 7.94
CA ALA A 31 -0.82 16.18 8.10
C ALA A 31 -1.63 15.01 7.49
N GLN A 32 -1.12 14.43 6.40
CA GLN A 32 -1.82 13.43 5.60
C GLN A 32 -0.83 12.67 4.69
N PHE A 33 -1.04 11.36 4.54
CA PHE A 33 -0.37 10.51 3.56
C PHE A 33 -1.26 9.31 3.22
N PHE A 34 -1.78 9.25 1.99
CA PHE A 34 -2.65 8.17 1.53
C PHE A 34 -1.93 7.43 0.41
N TRP A 35 -1.41 6.25 0.70
CA TRP A 35 -0.66 5.42 -0.25
C TRP A 35 -1.28 4.04 -0.37
N LEU A 36 -1.50 3.62 -1.62
CA LEU A 36 -1.80 2.24 -1.99
C LEU A 36 -0.88 1.79 -3.11
N TRP A 37 -0.41 0.55 -3.03
CA TRP A 37 0.41 -0.08 -4.07
C TRP A 37 0.02 -1.55 -4.23
N ALA A 38 -0.22 -1.95 -5.48
CA ALA A 38 -0.91 -3.20 -5.80
C ALA A 38 -0.37 -3.89 -7.07
N PRO A 39 0.78 -4.58 -6.99
CA PRO A 39 1.20 -5.49 -8.05
C PRO A 39 0.51 -6.85 -7.91
N CYS A 40 0.05 -7.36 -9.04
CA CYS A 40 -0.70 -8.60 -9.14
C CYS A 40 -0.20 -9.44 -10.31
N ASN A 41 -0.09 -10.75 -10.11
CA ASN A 41 0.32 -11.70 -11.14
C ASN A 41 -0.83 -12.68 -11.42
N PHE A 42 -1.10 -12.89 -12.70
CA PHE A 42 -2.10 -13.80 -13.26
C PHE A 42 -1.43 -14.68 -14.32
N PRO A 43 -1.96 -15.86 -14.66
CA PRO A 43 -1.33 -16.77 -15.62
C PRO A 43 -0.95 -16.16 -16.97
N GLY A 44 -1.70 -15.14 -17.45
CA GLY A 44 -1.45 -14.46 -18.72
C GLY A 44 -1.20 -12.95 -18.62
N HIS A 45 -1.27 -12.37 -17.41
CA HIS A 45 -1.18 -10.93 -17.20
C HIS A 45 -0.44 -10.58 -15.91
N ALA A 46 0.22 -9.44 -15.88
CA ALA A 46 0.59 -8.73 -14.68
C ALA A 46 -0.20 -7.42 -14.64
N VAL A 47 -0.65 -7.04 -13.46
CA VAL A 47 -1.30 -5.74 -13.24
C VAL A 47 -0.54 -5.00 -12.17
N PHE A 48 -0.30 -3.72 -12.41
CA PHE A 48 0.29 -2.82 -11.44
C PHE A 48 -0.66 -1.66 -11.25
N ALA A 49 -0.99 -1.31 -10.01
CA ALA A 49 -1.74 -0.11 -9.69
C ALA A 49 -1.19 0.55 -8.43
N HIS A 50 -1.15 1.87 -8.40
CA HIS A 50 -0.84 2.63 -7.18
C HIS A 50 -1.61 3.94 -7.15
N THR A 51 -1.75 4.50 -5.96
CA THR A 51 -2.21 5.87 -5.80
C THR A 51 -1.55 6.57 -4.62
N ASN A 52 -1.29 7.86 -4.80
CA ASN A 52 -1.21 8.81 -3.72
C ASN A 52 -2.31 9.86 -3.88
N ASP A 53 -3.11 10.02 -2.83
CA ASP A 53 -4.22 10.95 -2.80
C ASP A 53 -3.98 12.04 -1.75
N ASP A 54 -4.53 13.22 -1.98
CA ASP A 54 -4.63 14.28 -0.97
C ASP A 54 -5.81 14.04 -0.01
N ALA A 55 -6.01 14.94 0.96
CA ALA A 55 -7.10 14.83 1.94
C ALA A 55 -8.52 14.88 1.34
N GLN A 56 -8.67 15.43 0.13
CA GLN A 56 -9.94 15.54 -0.58
C GLN A 56 -10.20 14.29 -1.44
N GLY A 57 -9.22 13.40 -1.56
CA GLY A 57 -9.28 12.22 -2.41
C GLY A 57 -8.88 12.45 -3.85
N LEU A 58 -8.26 13.60 -4.14
CA LEU A 58 -7.74 13.89 -5.47
C LEU A 58 -6.35 13.24 -5.59
N PRO A 59 -6.13 12.38 -6.61
CA PRO A 59 -4.84 11.78 -6.82
C PRO A 59 -3.85 12.82 -7.34
N TRP A 60 -2.71 12.94 -6.68
CA TRP A 60 -1.56 13.68 -7.22
C TRP A 60 -0.53 12.75 -7.88
N ASN A 61 -0.62 11.43 -7.64
CA ASN A 61 0.16 10.41 -8.33
C ASN A 61 -0.60 9.08 -8.35
N ARG A 62 -1.28 8.79 -9.46
CA ARG A 62 -2.03 7.55 -9.67
C ARG A 62 -1.68 6.96 -11.02
N ARG A 63 -1.52 5.64 -11.08
CA ARG A 63 -1.31 4.91 -12.32
C ARG A 63 -1.83 3.49 -12.18
N ALA A 64 -2.36 2.95 -13.26
CA ALA A 64 -2.48 1.50 -13.41
C ALA A 64 -1.96 1.05 -14.78
N VAL A 65 -1.44 -0.16 -14.83
CA VAL A 65 -0.91 -0.80 -16.04
C VAL A 65 -1.39 -2.25 -16.06
N VAL A 66 -1.95 -2.67 -17.20
CA VAL A 66 -2.22 -4.09 -17.49
C VAL A 66 -1.21 -4.55 -18.53
N ALA A 67 -0.35 -5.48 -18.15
CA ALA A 67 0.69 -6.02 -19.01
C ALA A 67 0.44 -7.51 -19.29
N PRO A 68 0.13 -7.93 -20.53
CA PRO A 68 0.12 -9.34 -20.86
C PRO A 68 1.53 -9.94 -20.73
N VAL A 69 1.64 -11.22 -20.36
CA VAL A 69 2.94 -11.93 -20.28
C VAL A 69 3.67 -11.90 -21.62
N CYS A 70 2.92 -11.91 -22.73
CA CYS A 70 3.42 -11.68 -24.08
C CYS A 70 2.60 -10.59 -24.75
N GLY A 71 3.24 -9.51 -25.18
CA GLY A 71 2.58 -8.40 -25.88
C GLY A 71 2.97 -7.03 -25.33
N ALA A 72 2.23 -6.01 -25.75
CA ALA A 72 2.42 -4.64 -25.29
C ALA A 72 1.62 -4.39 -24.01
N MET A 73 2.23 -3.66 -23.07
CA MET A 73 1.53 -3.16 -21.88
C MET A 73 0.53 -2.06 -22.25
N VAL A 74 -0.54 -1.96 -21.46
CA VAL A 74 -1.58 -0.95 -21.58
C VAL A 74 -1.55 -0.08 -20.33
N ASP A 75 -1.21 1.19 -20.51
CA ASP A 75 -1.39 2.22 -19.49
C ASP A 75 -2.86 2.59 -19.34
N ILE A 76 -3.28 2.80 -18.09
CA ILE A 76 -4.65 3.14 -17.72
C ILE A 76 -4.66 4.51 -17.06
N ASP A 77 -5.28 5.48 -17.73
CA ASP A 77 -5.40 6.85 -17.22
C ASP A 77 -6.62 7.01 -16.30
N ASP A 78 -7.76 6.41 -16.65
CA ASP A 78 -8.99 6.49 -15.86
C ASP A 78 -9.02 5.38 -14.78
N VAL A 79 -8.43 5.69 -13.63
CA VAL A 79 -8.35 4.77 -12.49
C VAL A 79 -9.18 5.30 -11.32
N GLN A 80 -10.23 4.54 -10.97
CA GLN A 80 -11.12 4.85 -9.85
C GLN A 80 -11.03 3.75 -8.79
N LEU A 81 -11.01 4.15 -7.51
CA LEU A 81 -10.94 3.20 -6.39
C LEU A 81 -12.28 3.14 -5.65
N SER A 82 -12.69 1.92 -5.33
CA SER A 82 -13.74 1.64 -4.36
C SER A 82 -13.15 0.74 -3.27
N LEU A 83 -13.08 1.28 -2.06
CA LEU A 83 -12.32 0.71 -0.95
C LEU A 83 -13.26 0.33 0.18
N THR A 84 -13.12 -0.89 0.70
CA THR A 84 -13.86 -1.37 1.86
C THR A 84 -12.89 -1.59 3.01
N TYR A 85 -13.23 -1.04 4.17
CA TYR A 85 -12.41 -1.09 5.37
C TYR A 85 -13.01 -2.02 6.42
N ALA A 86 -12.15 -2.64 7.23
CA ALA A 86 -12.58 -3.28 8.46
C ALA A 86 -13.05 -2.20 9.46
N PRO A 87 -14.23 -2.38 10.09
CA PRO A 87 -14.80 -1.39 11.01
C PRO A 87 -13.84 -0.97 12.12
N GLY A 88 -13.83 0.31 12.45
CA GLY A 88 -12.97 0.89 13.49
C GLY A 88 -11.47 0.93 13.14
N SER A 89 -11.08 0.60 11.90
CA SER A 89 -9.70 0.54 11.46
C SER A 89 -9.50 1.23 10.11
N ARG A 90 -8.24 1.34 9.68
CA ARG A 90 -7.87 1.75 8.32
C ARG A 90 -7.48 0.56 7.44
N ARG A 91 -7.75 -0.68 7.87
CA ARG A 91 -7.38 -1.89 7.15
C ARG A 91 -8.35 -2.17 6.03
N LEU A 92 -7.83 -2.35 4.82
CA LEU A 92 -8.64 -2.75 3.69
C LEU A 92 -9.03 -4.22 3.80
N THR A 93 -10.31 -4.52 3.63
CA THR A 93 -10.84 -5.88 3.46
C THR A 93 -11.12 -6.19 1.99
N GLU A 94 -11.35 -5.15 1.18
CA GLU A 94 -11.47 -5.26 -0.27
C GLU A 94 -11.01 -3.94 -0.92
N ALA A 95 -10.25 -4.05 -2.01
CA ALA A 95 -9.96 -2.93 -2.90
C ALA A 95 -10.42 -3.28 -4.31
N ARG A 96 -11.27 -2.44 -4.90
CA ARG A 96 -11.66 -2.51 -6.31
C ARG A 96 -11.09 -1.31 -7.03
N ILE A 97 -10.42 -1.57 -8.13
CA ILE A 97 -9.74 -0.58 -8.94
C ILE A 97 -10.32 -0.71 -10.34
N ALA A 98 -11.17 0.24 -10.71
CA ALA A 98 -11.67 0.33 -12.09
C ALA A 98 -10.51 0.69 -13.02
N LEU A 99 -10.42 -0.03 -14.15
CA LEU A 99 -9.36 0.13 -15.15
C LEU A 99 -9.95 0.74 -16.43
N GLY A 100 -10.56 1.91 -16.29
CA GLY A 100 -11.41 2.53 -17.31
C GLY A 100 -12.58 1.63 -17.74
N PRO A 101 -13.06 1.77 -19.00
CA PRO A 101 -14.18 0.95 -19.50
C PRO A 101 -13.81 -0.50 -19.80
N ARG A 102 -12.52 -0.87 -19.69
CA ARG A 102 -12.02 -2.18 -20.14
C ARG A 102 -12.05 -3.24 -19.05
N GLY A 103 -12.11 -2.85 -17.77
CA GLY A 103 -11.95 -3.83 -16.71
C GLY A 103 -11.98 -3.31 -15.27
N GLU A 104 -11.76 -4.24 -14.35
CA GLU A 104 -11.65 -4.02 -12.91
C GLU A 104 -10.60 -4.97 -12.34
N LEU A 105 -9.72 -4.46 -11.47
CA LEU A 105 -8.89 -5.25 -10.58
C LEU A 105 -9.53 -5.26 -9.19
N ARG A 106 -9.84 -6.46 -8.67
CA ARG A 106 -10.32 -6.65 -7.30
C ARG A 106 -9.30 -7.40 -6.48
N LEU A 107 -9.04 -6.91 -5.27
CA LEU A 107 -8.09 -7.46 -4.31
C LEU A 107 -8.77 -7.71 -2.97
N ARG A 108 -8.50 -8.88 -2.38
CA ARG A 108 -8.88 -9.21 -1.01
C ARG A 108 -7.65 -9.65 -0.22
N PRO A 109 -7.18 -8.82 0.73
CA PRO A 109 -6.17 -9.21 1.71
C PRO A 109 -6.50 -10.53 2.39
N ARG A 110 -5.48 -11.37 2.62
CA ARG A 110 -5.60 -12.66 3.30
C ARG A 110 -4.41 -12.92 4.20
N GLY A 111 -4.67 -13.69 5.26
CA GLY A 111 -3.63 -14.12 6.19
C GLY A 111 -3.02 -12.95 6.98
N PRO A 112 -1.84 -13.14 7.56
CA PRO A 112 -1.17 -12.11 8.34
C PRO A 112 -0.62 -10.98 7.45
N HIS A 113 -0.53 -9.78 8.02
CA HIS A 113 0.12 -8.64 7.37
C HIS A 113 1.63 -8.67 7.62
N PHE A 114 2.38 -8.22 6.62
CA PHE A 114 3.76 -7.84 6.80
C PHE A 114 3.81 -6.38 7.25
N TYR A 115 4.16 -6.15 8.52
CA TYR A 115 4.25 -4.81 9.09
C TYR A 115 5.59 -4.16 8.73
N MET A 116 5.55 -3.00 8.08
CA MET A 116 6.73 -2.39 7.45
C MET A 116 7.72 -1.78 8.46
N HIS A 117 7.33 -1.60 9.71
CA HIS A 117 8.26 -1.21 10.79
C HIS A 117 9.37 -2.23 11.05
N GLY A 118 9.19 -3.51 10.67
CA GLY A 118 10.28 -4.48 10.68
C GLY A 118 11.40 -4.17 9.66
N LEU A 119 11.15 -3.26 8.70
CA LEU A 119 12.14 -2.70 7.77
C LEU A 119 12.53 -1.25 8.12
N GLY A 120 12.12 -0.78 9.31
CA GLY A 120 12.41 0.53 9.86
C GLY A 120 11.42 1.65 9.47
N TYR A 121 10.38 1.38 8.67
CA TYR A 121 9.35 2.38 8.40
C TYR A 121 8.56 2.68 9.67
N THR A 122 8.53 3.94 10.12
CA THR A 122 7.86 4.39 11.36
C THR A 122 8.29 3.67 12.65
N HIS A 123 9.40 2.92 12.63
CA HIS A 123 9.93 2.25 13.81
C HIS A 123 10.53 3.29 14.78
N PRO A 124 10.18 3.28 16.08
CA PRO A 124 10.58 4.31 17.04
C PRO A 124 12.08 4.37 17.34
N ALA A 125 12.76 3.22 17.38
CA ALA A 125 14.22 3.13 17.60
C ALA A 125 15.02 2.86 16.31
N TRP A 126 14.67 1.80 15.58
CA TRP A 126 15.32 1.31 14.35
C TRP A 126 14.73 1.91 13.08
N GLY A 127 14.62 3.24 13.05
CA GLY A 127 14.11 3.97 11.88
C GLY A 127 14.92 3.68 10.61
N HIS A 128 14.27 3.77 9.45
CA HIS A 128 14.89 3.47 8.16
C HIS A 128 16.17 4.30 7.91
N GLY A 129 17.32 3.63 7.80
CA GLY A 129 18.61 4.24 7.52
C GLY A 129 19.22 5.05 8.69
N MET A 130 18.81 4.75 9.92
CA MET A 130 19.43 5.32 11.13
C MET A 130 20.81 4.70 11.40
N ASP A 131 21.75 5.53 11.87
CA ASP A 131 23.04 5.07 12.38
C ASP A 131 22.89 4.55 13.82
N HIS A 132 23.34 3.33 14.06
CA HIS A 132 23.36 2.67 15.36
C HIS A 132 24.78 2.36 15.84
N GLY A 133 25.79 2.94 15.21
CA GLY A 133 27.20 2.70 15.50
C GLY A 133 27.76 1.46 14.78
N PRO A 134 28.96 0.99 15.17
CA PRO A 134 29.70 -0.03 14.41
C PRO A 134 29.01 -1.40 14.30
N ILE A 135 28.29 -1.83 15.34
CA ILE A 135 27.51 -3.06 15.34
C ILE A 135 26.36 -2.93 16.35
N ALA A 136 25.14 -3.13 15.87
CA ALA A 136 23.95 -3.17 16.69
C ALA A 136 22.99 -4.19 16.09
N ILE A 137 22.37 -5.01 16.95
CA ILE A 137 21.44 -6.07 16.55
C ILE A 137 20.23 -5.97 17.46
N ALA A 138 19.04 -6.01 16.87
CA ALA A 138 17.78 -6.18 17.58
C ALA A 138 16.84 -7.04 16.76
N HIS A 139 15.74 -7.44 17.40
CA HIS A 139 14.62 -8.08 16.73
C HIS A 139 13.32 -7.60 17.38
N ASP A 140 12.24 -7.61 16.62
CA ASP A 140 10.88 -7.46 17.13
C ASP A 140 10.18 -8.82 17.14
N SER A 141 9.24 -8.98 18.07
CA SER A 141 8.28 -10.09 18.07
C SER A 141 6.90 -9.51 18.17
N ILE A 142 6.04 -9.83 17.21
CA ILE A 142 4.69 -9.27 17.09
C ILE A 142 3.68 -10.36 17.40
N ASP A 143 2.89 -10.17 18.46
CA ASP A 143 1.71 -10.99 18.70
C ASP A 143 0.56 -10.51 17.80
N LEU A 144 0.32 -11.25 16.72
CA LEU A 144 -0.71 -10.94 15.73
C LEU A 144 -2.14 -11.05 16.29
N ALA A 145 -2.35 -11.76 17.40
CA ALA A 145 -3.66 -11.84 18.02
C ALA A 145 -3.99 -10.60 18.88
N ALA A 146 -2.96 -9.87 19.32
CA ALA A 146 -3.08 -8.72 20.22
C ALA A 146 -2.66 -7.39 19.57
N ILE A 147 -2.30 -7.39 18.28
CA ILE A 147 -1.80 -6.20 17.61
C ILE A 147 -2.86 -5.10 17.50
N ASP A 148 -2.48 -3.87 17.88
CA ASP A 148 -3.29 -2.68 17.65
C ASP A 148 -2.98 -2.10 16.27
N ASP A 149 -3.87 -2.34 15.31
CA ASP A 149 -3.75 -1.82 13.95
C ASP A 149 -3.88 -0.29 13.83
N ARG A 150 -4.25 0.40 14.90
CA ARG A 150 -4.30 1.87 14.95
C ARG A 150 -3.00 2.50 15.46
N ALA A 151 -2.09 1.71 16.02
CA ALA A 151 -0.81 2.22 16.49
C ALA A 151 0.00 2.80 15.30
N PRO A 152 0.64 3.98 15.45
CA PRO A 152 1.36 4.64 14.35
C PRO A 152 2.40 3.76 13.64
N GLY A 153 3.12 2.92 14.39
CA GLY A 153 4.10 1.97 13.85
C GLY A 153 3.47 0.86 12.99
N ASN A 154 2.19 0.58 13.20
CA ASN A 154 1.50 -0.53 12.55
C ASN A 154 0.73 -0.11 11.29
N LEU A 155 0.56 1.19 11.02
CA LEU A 155 -0.27 1.66 9.90
C LEU A 155 0.24 1.19 8.53
N HIS A 156 1.56 1.13 8.35
CA HIS A 156 2.20 0.72 7.09
C HIS A 156 2.32 -0.80 7.02
N ILE A 157 1.57 -1.41 6.09
CA ILE A 157 1.59 -2.85 5.89
C ILE A 157 1.67 -3.23 4.42
N GLN A 158 2.14 -4.45 4.17
CA GLN A 158 1.88 -5.20 2.95
C GLN A 158 1.01 -6.42 3.28
N ALA A 159 -0.11 -6.57 2.56
CA ALA A 159 -1.00 -7.71 2.72
C ALA A 159 -0.97 -8.58 1.46
N LEU A 160 -0.64 -9.87 1.63
CA LEU A 160 -0.85 -10.85 0.56
C LEU A 160 -2.34 -10.89 0.23
N SER A 161 -2.68 -10.86 -1.06
CA SER A 161 -4.07 -10.66 -1.50
C SER A 161 -4.45 -11.64 -2.61
N ASP A 162 -5.65 -12.20 -2.51
CA ASP A 162 -6.28 -12.85 -3.66
C ASP A 162 -6.69 -11.76 -4.65
N ALA A 163 -6.42 -12.01 -5.95
CA ALA A 163 -6.64 -11.03 -7.00
C ALA A 163 -7.55 -11.59 -8.10
N TRP A 164 -8.49 -10.76 -8.56
CA TRP A 164 -9.35 -11.01 -9.70
C TRP A 164 -9.19 -9.85 -10.67
N LEU A 165 -8.91 -10.15 -11.93
CA LEU A 165 -8.85 -9.18 -13.02
C LEU A 165 -9.97 -9.49 -14.00
N LEU A 166 -10.92 -8.58 -14.14
CA LEU A 166 -11.79 -8.53 -15.30
C LEU A 166 -11.10 -7.66 -16.35
N TRP A 167 -10.80 -8.21 -17.53
CA TRP A 167 -10.13 -7.49 -18.61
C TRP A 167 -10.68 -7.91 -19.97
N ASP A 168 -11.18 -6.94 -20.75
CA ASP A 168 -11.79 -7.16 -22.06
C ASP A 168 -12.87 -8.27 -22.05
N GLY A 169 -13.65 -8.34 -20.96
CA GLY A 169 -14.74 -9.31 -20.78
C GLY A 169 -14.32 -10.69 -20.24
N ALA A 170 -13.02 -10.93 -20.00
CA ALA A 170 -12.53 -12.17 -19.41
C ALA A 170 -12.13 -11.98 -17.94
N GLU A 171 -12.50 -12.93 -17.09
CA GLU A 171 -12.06 -12.98 -15.68
C GLU A 171 -10.79 -13.83 -15.54
N HIS A 172 -9.79 -13.29 -14.87
CA HIS A 172 -8.54 -13.96 -14.52
C HIS A 172 -8.37 -13.99 -13.01
N ARG A 173 -7.89 -15.11 -12.48
CA ARG A 173 -7.57 -15.28 -11.06
C ARG A 173 -6.07 -15.32 -10.85
N GLY A 174 -5.62 -14.66 -9.79
CA GLY A 174 -4.22 -14.49 -9.49
C GLY A 174 -3.99 -14.14 -8.03
N ALA A 175 -2.78 -13.66 -7.75
CA ALA A 175 -2.41 -13.19 -6.44
C ALA A 175 -1.56 -11.93 -6.55
N GLY A 176 -1.58 -11.11 -5.51
CA GLY A 176 -0.80 -9.89 -5.44
C GLY A 176 -0.51 -9.48 -4.02
N VAL A 177 0.04 -8.29 -3.88
CA VAL A 177 0.19 -7.61 -2.60
C VAL A 177 -0.68 -6.36 -2.65
N LEU A 178 -1.36 -6.04 -1.55
CA LEU A 178 -1.97 -4.74 -1.32
C LEU A 178 -1.19 -4.08 -0.18
N GLU A 179 -0.33 -3.14 -0.56
CA GLU A 179 0.36 -2.27 0.40
C GLU A 179 -0.51 -1.06 0.72
N GLN A 180 -0.56 -0.70 2.00
CA GLN A 180 -1.25 0.51 2.44
C GLN A 180 -0.44 1.28 3.48
N LEU A 181 -0.42 2.60 3.35
CA LEU A 181 -0.03 3.53 4.41
C LEU A 181 -1.00 4.71 4.37
N LEU A 182 -1.96 4.71 5.30
CA LEU A 182 -3.09 5.63 5.32
C LEU A 182 -3.06 6.46 6.61
N ILE A 183 -2.56 7.69 6.52
CA ILE A 183 -2.39 8.62 7.65
C ILE A 183 -3.17 9.89 7.34
N GLY A 184 -3.84 10.44 8.36
CA GLY A 184 -4.53 11.73 8.24
C GLY A 184 -5.90 11.64 7.57
N PRO A 185 -6.53 12.81 7.34
CA PRO A 185 -7.84 12.91 6.74
C PRO A 185 -7.85 12.40 5.29
N HIS A 186 -8.94 11.76 4.88
CA HIS A 186 -9.19 11.35 3.51
C HIS A 186 -10.69 11.26 3.28
N ARG A 187 -11.26 12.30 2.67
CA ARG A 187 -12.72 12.50 2.55
C ARG A 187 -13.46 11.30 1.94
N PRO A 188 -13.00 10.67 0.83
CA PRO A 188 -13.71 9.51 0.26
C PRO A 188 -13.73 8.29 1.17
N SER A 189 -12.75 8.15 2.07
CA SER A 189 -12.70 7.05 3.03
C SER A 189 -13.36 7.38 4.37
N GLY A 190 -13.85 8.61 4.54
CA GLY A 190 -14.47 9.06 5.79
C GLY A 190 -13.48 9.33 6.92
N PHE A 191 -12.17 9.31 6.67
CA PHE A 191 -11.16 9.61 7.68
C PHE A 191 -11.10 11.12 7.94
N THR A 192 -11.15 11.51 9.20
CA THR A 192 -11.21 12.90 9.67
C THR A 192 -10.02 13.28 10.55
N GLY A 193 -9.39 12.30 11.19
CA GLY A 193 -8.27 12.48 12.10
C GLY A 193 -6.98 11.87 11.59
N LEU A 194 -5.96 11.89 12.44
CA LEU A 194 -4.66 11.32 12.11
C LEU A 194 -4.70 9.78 12.05
N LEU A 195 -5.43 9.16 12.98
CA LEU A 195 -5.42 7.72 13.28
C LEU A 195 -6.83 7.13 13.46
N ASP A 196 -7.89 7.89 13.20
CA ASP A 196 -9.27 7.37 13.27
C ASP A 196 -9.49 6.25 12.24
N GLY A 197 -10.39 5.32 12.54
CA GLY A 197 -10.76 4.24 11.63
C GLY A 197 -12.03 4.54 10.85
N ALA A 198 -12.31 3.73 9.83
CA ALA A 198 -13.59 3.75 9.13
C ALA A 198 -14.72 3.37 10.11
N ALA A 199 -15.91 3.93 9.87
CA ALA A 199 -17.12 3.59 10.62
C ALA A 199 -17.52 2.11 10.44
#